data_AF-A0A7Y0G991-F1
#
_entry.id   AF-A0A7Y0G991-F1
#
_cell.length_a   1.000
_cell.length_b   1.000
_cell.length_c   1.000
_cell.angle_alpha   90.00
_cell.angle_beta   90.00
_cell.angle_gamma   90.00
#
_symmetry.space_group_name_H-M   'P 1'
#
loop_
_entity.id
_entity.type
_entity.pdbx_description
1 polymer ?
#
loop_
_entity_poly.entity_id
_entity_poly.type
_entity_poly.pdbx_seq_one_letter_code
_entity_poly.pdbx_strand_id
1 'polypeptide(L)'
;MNPVRTFLAAALALALAPSAQARAPLDCPLRDAPFSAASPLVDILLSKPATAAFEQAAPGMLAKLPPLMTGTAAPTFGAIVTPREALMFVGADTASVDRVDVALRKVAVTPADRTARCARYDAERTPYRLAPGKPAILLFEKMTGFRDTPSVLAAHAMVVDLAKARGWQVVSTDRAGLINAADLRRFRAVVWNNISGDVLTLTQRRAFRSWVENGGGYVGMHGSSGDPVSFWPWYADTLIGARFAGHPMNPQFQQARVLVDNPRSPMAKGLPASWSMTDEWYSFVASPRAVPGTHVVLALDEASYAPGTGFGRDLRMGDHPIAWTRAVGKGRMAYSAIGHRPEVYADPNNRRLIENALAWTMQLKDGEAAN
;
A
#
# COMPACT_ATOMS: atom_id res chain seq x y z
N MET A 1 74.06 30.14 -3.91
CA MET A 1 73.09 30.81 -4.79
C MET A 1 72.43 29.76 -5.67
N ASN A 2 71.18 29.39 -5.40
CA ASN A 2 70.36 28.56 -6.28
C ASN A 2 68.87 28.84 -5.96
N PRO A 3 67.99 29.04 -6.96
CA PRO A 3 66.66 29.59 -6.72
C PRO A 3 65.65 28.50 -6.36
N VAL A 4 64.80 28.80 -5.38
CA VAL A 4 63.62 27.99 -5.03
C VAL A 4 62.54 28.25 -6.09
N ARG A 5 62.15 27.20 -6.82
CA ARG A 5 60.97 27.22 -7.71
C ARG A 5 59.72 26.86 -6.90
N THR A 6 58.81 27.82 -6.79
CA THR A 6 57.47 27.64 -6.21
C THR A 6 56.57 26.93 -7.23
N PHE A 7 56.07 25.74 -6.89
CA PHE A 7 54.98 25.10 -7.64
C PHE A 7 53.64 25.51 -7.02
N LEU A 8 52.82 26.29 -7.76
CA LEU A 8 51.41 26.47 -7.44
C LEU A 8 50.65 25.21 -7.87
N ALA A 9 50.09 24.46 -6.91
CA ALA A 9 49.09 23.45 -7.19
C ALA A 9 47.73 24.13 -7.36
N ALA A 10 47.17 24.08 -8.57
CA ALA A 10 45.80 24.51 -8.83
C ALA A 10 44.83 23.46 -8.27
N ALA A 11 44.12 23.79 -7.19
CA ALA A 11 43.01 22.98 -6.69
C ALA A 11 41.80 23.18 -7.61
N LEU A 12 41.49 22.15 -8.41
CA LEU A 12 40.27 22.11 -9.22
C LEU A 12 39.09 21.80 -8.29
N ALA A 13 38.31 22.82 -7.93
CA ALA A 13 37.04 22.63 -7.26
C ALA A 13 36.03 22.02 -8.26
N LEU A 14 35.76 20.71 -8.14
CA LEU A 14 34.61 20.11 -8.79
C LEU A 14 33.34 20.67 -8.14
N ALA A 15 32.71 21.63 -8.80
CA ALA A 15 31.33 22.01 -8.49
C ALA A 15 30.43 20.81 -8.79
N LEU A 16 29.92 20.16 -7.75
CA LEU A 16 28.80 19.23 -7.84
C LEU A 16 27.60 20.04 -8.35
N ALA A 17 27.25 19.87 -9.63
CA ALA A 17 26.01 20.40 -10.16
C ALA A 17 24.85 19.83 -9.32
N PRO A 18 23.88 20.66 -8.87
CA PRO A 18 22.71 20.14 -8.19
C PRO A 18 22.01 19.17 -9.14
N SER A 19 21.85 17.92 -8.69
CA SER A 19 21.05 16.92 -9.41
C SER A 19 19.69 17.53 -9.71
N ALA A 20 19.36 17.69 -10.99
CA ALA A 20 18.05 18.17 -11.41
C ALA A 20 17.00 17.23 -10.78
N GLN A 21 16.32 17.70 -9.73
CA GLN A 21 15.19 16.98 -9.17
C GLN A 21 14.19 16.81 -10.30
N ALA A 22 13.97 15.56 -10.71
CA ALA A 22 12.96 15.24 -11.71
C ALA A 22 11.63 15.83 -11.24
N ARG A 23 11.05 16.72 -12.04
CA ARG A 23 9.79 17.38 -11.72
C ARG A 23 8.73 16.31 -11.46
N ALA A 24 7.96 16.47 -10.38
CA ALA A 24 6.90 15.54 -10.05
C ALA A 24 5.96 15.33 -11.26
N PRO A 25 5.55 14.08 -11.53
CA PRO A 25 4.70 13.77 -12.67
C PRO A 25 3.35 14.48 -12.54
N LEU A 26 2.88 15.14 -13.60
CA LEU A 26 1.57 15.81 -13.59
C LEU A 26 0.41 14.89 -14.02
N ASP A 27 0.63 13.60 -14.24
CA ASP A 27 -0.43 12.62 -14.58
C ASP A 27 -0.93 11.85 -13.34
N CYS A 28 -1.07 12.54 -12.20
CA CYS A 28 -1.54 11.91 -10.97
C CYS A 28 -3.08 11.71 -10.92
N PRO A 29 -3.56 10.71 -10.18
CA PRO A 29 -4.98 10.53 -9.87
C PRO A 29 -5.58 11.78 -9.21
N LEU A 30 -6.86 12.02 -9.50
CA LEU A 30 -7.65 13.12 -8.93
C LEU A 30 -7.08 14.53 -9.15
N ARG A 31 -6.06 14.72 -9.99
CA ARG A 31 -5.46 16.03 -10.30
C ARG A 31 -6.50 17.11 -10.59
N ASP A 32 -7.44 16.80 -11.49
CA ASP A 32 -8.47 17.72 -11.98
C ASP A 32 -9.83 17.54 -11.30
N ALA A 33 -9.95 16.59 -10.36
CA ALA A 33 -11.21 16.31 -9.71
C ALA A 33 -11.67 17.53 -8.88
N PRO A 34 -12.94 17.95 -8.98
CA PRO A 34 -13.49 18.97 -8.09
C PRO A 34 -13.25 18.59 -6.63
N PHE A 35 -13.02 19.59 -5.77
CA PHE A 35 -12.99 19.36 -4.33
C PHE A 35 -14.37 18.87 -3.87
N SER A 36 -14.39 17.91 -2.94
CA SER A 36 -15.61 17.33 -2.39
C SER A 36 -15.32 16.70 -1.04
N ALA A 37 -16.36 16.29 -0.33
CA ALA A 37 -16.22 15.52 0.89
C ALA A 37 -15.65 14.11 0.66
N ALA A 38 -15.52 13.66 -0.59
CA ALA A 38 -14.89 12.41 -0.99
C ALA A 38 -13.46 12.57 -1.54
N SER A 39 -12.93 13.81 -1.57
CA SER A 39 -11.53 14.05 -1.93
C SER A 39 -10.59 13.55 -0.82
N PRO A 40 -9.33 13.16 -1.12
CA PRO A 40 -8.33 12.96 -0.09
C PRO A 40 -8.25 14.20 0.80
N LEU A 41 -8.26 14.05 2.13
CA LEU A 41 -8.21 15.18 3.05
C LEU A 41 -6.97 16.04 2.80
N VAL A 42 -5.84 15.42 2.48
CA VAL A 42 -4.60 16.11 2.11
C VAL A 42 -4.79 17.06 0.93
N ASP A 43 -5.65 16.75 -0.04
CA ASP A 43 -5.91 17.65 -1.17
C ASP A 43 -6.62 18.92 -0.71
N ILE A 44 -7.51 18.82 0.29
CA ILE A 44 -8.17 19.98 0.90
C ILE A 44 -7.15 20.84 1.64
N LEU A 45 -6.29 20.20 2.44
CA LEU A 45 -5.29 20.87 3.29
C LEU A 45 -4.16 21.54 2.48
N LEU A 46 -3.86 21.03 1.28
CA LEU A 46 -2.91 21.67 0.36
C LEU A 46 -3.45 22.95 -0.29
N SER A 47 -4.77 23.16 -0.29
CA SER A 47 -5.43 24.28 -0.95
C SER A 47 -5.99 25.27 0.07
N LYS A 48 -5.41 26.48 0.14
CA LYS A 48 -5.89 27.53 1.07
C LYS A 48 -7.39 27.84 0.86
N PRO A 49 -7.90 28.02 -0.38
CA PRO A 49 -9.33 28.22 -0.60
C PRO A 49 -10.20 27.03 -0.15
N ALA A 50 -9.76 25.79 -0.39
CA ALA A 50 -10.53 24.61 0.01
C ALA A 50 -10.56 24.42 1.54
N THR A 51 -9.42 24.65 2.20
CA THR A 51 -9.33 24.65 3.67
C THR A 51 -10.24 25.73 4.28
N ALA A 52 -10.25 26.94 3.71
CA ALA A 52 -11.13 28.02 4.17
C ALA A 52 -12.62 27.66 3.98
N ALA A 53 -12.99 27.05 2.85
CA ALA A 53 -14.35 26.59 2.60
C ALA A 53 -14.78 25.47 3.56
N PHE A 54 -13.88 24.53 3.88
CA PHE A 54 -14.12 23.51 4.89
C PHE A 54 -14.39 24.15 6.26
N GLU A 55 -13.49 25.02 6.74
CA GLU A 55 -13.61 25.66 8.05
C GLU A 55 -14.85 26.55 8.17
N GLN A 56 -15.27 27.22 7.10
CA GLN A 56 -16.53 27.98 7.12
C GLN A 56 -17.76 27.07 7.24
N ALA A 57 -17.74 25.88 6.63
CA ALA A 57 -18.85 24.95 6.63
C ALA A 57 -18.92 24.06 7.89
N ALA A 58 -17.78 23.82 8.54
CA ALA A 58 -17.64 23.05 9.77
C ALA A 58 -16.61 23.68 10.73
N PRO A 59 -16.94 24.83 11.37
CA PRO A 59 -15.98 25.60 12.14
C PRO A 59 -15.30 24.83 13.27
N GLY A 60 -13.96 24.88 13.30
CA GLY A 60 -13.14 24.29 14.35
C GLY A 60 -13.05 22.77 14.31
N MET A 61 -13.60 22.11 13.28
CA MET A 61 -13.54 20.66 13.18
C MET A 61 -12.15 20.15 12.76
N LEU A 62 -11.40 20.84 11.89
CA LEU A 62 -10.03 20.39 11.56
C LEU A 62 -9.11 20.48 12.78
N ALA A 63 -9.31 21.48 13.64
CA ALA A 63 -8.52 21.66 14.86
C ALA A 63 -8.73 20.53 15.89
N LYS A 64 -9.82 19.77 15.79
CA LYS A 64 -10.10 18.59 16.64
C LYS A 64 -9.45 17.31 16.09
N LEU A 65 -8.96 17.32 14.85
CA LEU A 65 -8.33 16.14 14.26
C LEU A 65 -6.95 15.91 14.89
N PRO A 66 -6.54 14.64 15.08
CA PRO A 66 -5.18 14.32 15.49
C PRO A 66 -4.15 14.87 14.49
N PRO A 67 -2.97 15.33 14.95
CA PRO A 67 -1.92 15.86 14.07
C PRO A 67 -1.54 14.94 12.90
N LEU A 68 -1.63 13.63 13.14
CA LEU A 68 -1.34 12.59 12.15
C LEU A 68 -2.26 12.67 10.92
N MET A 69 -3.53 13.11 11.07
CA MET A 69 -4.49 13.25 9.97
C MET A 69 -4.35 14.57 9.20
N THR A 70 -3.76 15.60 9.82
CA THR A 70 -3.65 16.95 9.26
C THR A 70 -2.32 17.21 8.54
N GLY A 71 -1.45 16.20 8.43
CA GLY A 71 -0.17 16.32 7.72
C GLY A 71 -0.36 16.48 6.20
N THR A 72 0.43 17.36 5.58
CA THR A 72 0.36 17.62 4.13
C THR A 72 1.51 17.01 3.33
N ALA A 73 2.56 16.53 4.00
CA ALA A 73 3.67 15.81 3.39
C ALA A 73 3.41 14.29 3.48
N ALA A 74 3.51 13.60 2.34
CA ALA A 74 3.45 12.14 2.31
C ALA A 74 4.74 11.53 2.89
N PRO A 75 4.67 10.43 3.67
CA PRO A 75 3.46 9.70 4.10
C PRO A 75 2.60 10.48 5.11
N THR A 76 1.28 10.50 4.90
CA THR A 76 0.30 11.16 5.79
C THR A 76 -1.04 10.43 5.81
N PHE A 77 -1.70 10.35 6.97
CA PHE A 77 -3.07 9.81 7.04
C PHE A 77 -4.07 10.63 6.21
N GLY A 78 -3.81 11.92 5.99
CA GLY A 78 -4.64 12.76 5.13
C GLY A 78 -4.75 12.24 3.69
N ALA A 79 -3.83 11.38 3.25
CA ALA A 79 -3.87 10.75 1.92
C ALA A 79 -4.80 9.53 1.84
N ILE A 80 -5.28 9.01 2.98
CA ILE A 80 -6.08 7.77 3.09
C ILE A 80 -7.42 7.96 3.81
N VAL A 81 -7.75 9.21 4.15
CA VAL A 81 -9.07 9.62 4.67
C VAL A 81 -9.62 10.76 3.84
N THR A 82 -10.93 10.94 3.84
CA THR A 82 -11.58 12.10 3.22
C THR A 82 -12.13 13.04 4.30
N PRO A 83 -12.56 14.27 3.94
CA PRO A 83 -13.36 15.12 4.81
C PRO A 83 -14.51 14.39 5.51
N ARG A 84 -15.18 13.45 4.83
CA ARG A 84 -16.28 12.67 5.41
C ARG A 84 -15.80 11.82 6.59
N GLU A 85 -14.78 10.99 6.41
CA GLU A 85 -14.26 10.15 7.50
C GLU A 85 -13.65 11.00 8.62
N ALA A 86 -12.97 12.09 8.28
CA ALA A 86 -12.40 13.01 9.27
C ALA A 86 -13.49 13.66 10.15
N LEU A 87 -14.58 14.12 9.54
CA LEU A 87 -15.72 14.68 10.26
C LEU A 87 -16.42 13.64 11.15
N MET A 88 -16.64 12.43 10.63
CA MET A 88 -17.22 11.34 11.43
C MET A 88 -16.32 10.96 12.61
N PHE A 89 -14.99 11.00 12.43
CA PHE A 89 -14.02 10.73 13.50
C PHE A 89 -14.16 11.70 14.69
N VAL A 90 -14.47 12.97 14.43
CA VAL A 90 -14.68 13.99 15.48
C VAL A 90 -16.15 14.11 15.92
N GLY A 91 -16.99 13.14 15.56
CA GLY A 91 -18.39 13.06 15.99
C GLY A 91 -19.33 14.03 15.27
N ALA A 92 -18.98 14.51 14.08
CA ALA A 92 -19.88 15.34 13.29
C ALA A 92 -21.01 14.50 12.65
N ASP A 93 -22.16 15.13 12.45
CA ASP A 93 -23.32 14.53 11.81
C ASP A 93 -23.22 14.55 10.27
N THR A 94 -24.11 13.80 9.61
CA THR A 94 -24.18 13.74 8.14
C THR A 94 -24.49 15.10 7.53
N ALA A 95 -25.30 15.94 8.20
CA ALA A 95 -25.60 17.29 7.75
C ALA A 95 -24.34 18.19 7.69
N SER A 96 -23.41 18.03 8.63
CA SER A 96 -22.11 18.72 8.59
C SER A 96 -21.27 18.26 7.40
N VAL A 97 -21.27 16.96 7.10
CA VAL A 97 -20.58 16.42 5.92
C VAL A 97 -21.18 17.00 4.63
N ASP A 98 -22.50 17.07 4.53
CA ASP A 98 -23.18 17.60 3.34
C ASP A 98 -22.91 19.10 3.15
N ARG A 99 -22.90 19.89 4.24
CA ARG A 99 -22.50 21.31 4.20
C ARG A 99 -21.07 21.47 3.67
N VAL A 100 -20.13 20.66 4.17
CA VAL A 100 -18.73 20.68 3.72
C VAL A 100 -18.61 20.26 2.26
N ASP A 101 -19.33 19.22 1.82
CA ASP A 101 -19.33 18.80 0.41
C ASP A 101 -19.78 19.93 -0.52
N VAL A 102 -20.90 20.59 -0.18
CA VAL A 102 -21.45 21.71 -0.94
C VAL A 102 -20.48 22.90 -0.97
N ALA A 103 -19.81 23.20 0.14
CA ALA A 103 -18.84 24.29 0.20
C ALA A 103 -17.59 23.98 -0.63
N LEU A 104 -17.05 22.77 -0.53
CA LEU A 104 -15.88 22.34 -1.27
C LEU A 104 -16.12 22.34 -2.78
N ARG A 105 -17.29 21.89 -3.25
CA ARG A 105 -17.64 21.87 -4.69
C ARG A 105 -17.65 23.25 -5.35
N LYS A 106 -17.78 24.33 -4.58
CA LYS A 106 -17.74 25.71 -5.10
C LYS A 106 -16.31 26.22 -5.31
N VAL A 107 -15.31 25.51 -4.80
CA VAL A 107 -13.90 25.91 -4.89
C VAL A 107 -13.32 25.45 -6.23
N ALA A 108 -12.81 26.38 -7.01
CA ALA A 108 -12.14 26.08 -8.28
C ALA A 108 -10.79 25.40 -8.04
N VAL A 109 -10.49 24.36 -8.84
CA VAL A 109 -9.18 23.70 -8.83
C VAL A 109 -8.19 24.51 -9.68
N THR A 110 -7.18 25.09 -9.03
CA THR A 110 -6.16 25.93 -9.66
C THR A 110 -4.98 25.10 -10.19
N PRO A 111 -4.12 25.66 -11.08
CA PRO A 111 -2.88 25.00 -11.47
C PRO A 111 -1.92 24.70 -10.30
N ALA A 112 -1.95 25.52 -9.24
CA ALA A 112 -1.19 25.28 -8.03
C ALA A 112 -1.70 24.05 -7.29
N ASP A 113 -3.03 23.90 -7.16
CA ASP A 113 -3.65 22.71 -6.55
C ASP A 113 -3.27 21.44 -7.33
N ARG A 114 -3.37 21.47 -8.67
CA ARG A 114 -2.97 20.34 -9.53
C ARG A 114 -1.53 19.91 -9.28
N THR A 115 -0.63 20.89 -9.17
CA THR A 115 0.80 20.63 -8.91
C THR A 115 1.01 20.06 -7.51
N ALA A 116 0.36 20.63 -6.49
CA ALA A 116 0.47 20.18 -5.10
C ALA A 116 -0.07 18.75 -4.91
N ARG A 117 -1.23 18.43 -5.49
CA ARG A 117 -1.81 17.07 -5.47
C ARG A 117 -0.86 16.04 -6.07
N CYS A 118 -0.20 16.39 -7.17
CA CYS A 118 0.72 15.48 -7.86
C CYS A 118 2.08 15.33 -7.17
N ALA A 119 2.46 16.22 -6.25
CA ALA A 119 3.78 16.19 -5.60
C ALA A 119 4.05 14.93 -4.76
N ARG A 120 3.01 14.20 -4.33
CA ARG A 120 3.16 12.92 -3.59
C ARG A 120 3.51 11.71 -4.47
N TYR A 121 3.36 11.85 -5.80
CA TYR A 121 3.68 10.81 -6.77
C TYR A 121 5.07 11.05 -7.35
N ASP A 122 5.71 9.99 -7.84
CA ASP A 122 7.00 10.08 -8.50
C ASP A 122 7.04 9.17 -9.73
N ALA A 123 7.97 9.46 -10.62
CA ALA A 123 8.32 8.60 -11.75
C ALA A 123 9.83 8.28 -11.73
N GLU A 124 10.46 8.39 -10.55
CA GLU A 124 11.89 8.24 -10.42
C GLU A 124 12.27 6.76 -10.58
N ARG A 125 13.16 6.47 -11.51
CA ARG A 125 13.58 5.12 -11.82
C ARG A 125 14.86 4.79 -11.06
N THR A 126 14.78 3.89 -10.07
CA THR A 126 15.96 3.35 -9.39
C THR A 126 16.74 2.43 -10.34
N PRO A 127 18.04 2.63 -10.58
CA PRO A 127 18.84 1.69 -11.35
C PRO A 127 18.91 0.32 -10.65
N TYR A 128 18.82 -0.76 -11.43
CA TYR A 128 18.91 -2.12 -10.90
C TYR A 128 19.57 -3.05 -11.92
N ARG A 129 20.09 -4.18 -11.43
CA ARG A 129 20.68 -5.25 -12.23
C ARG A 129 20.02 -6.57 -11.88
N LEU A 130 19.74 -7.37 -12.91
CA LEU A 130 19.24 -8.73 -12.77
C LEU A 130 20.19 -9.64 -13.54
N ALA A 131 20.65 -10.70 -12.89
CA ALA A 131 21.32 -11.81 -13.52
C ALA A 131 20.34 -12.56 -14.45
N PRO A 132 20.78 -13.04 -15.61
CA PRO A 132 19.98 -13.89 -16.49
C PRO A 132 19.55 -15.19 -15.79
N GLY A 133 18.40 -15.75 -16.21
CA GLY A 133 17.98 -17.10 -15.84
C GLY A 133 17.46 -17.31 -14.42
N LYS A 134 17.37 -16.26 -13.58
CA LYS A 134 16.78 -16.34 -12.24
C LYS A 134 15.46 -15.55 -12.15
N PRO A 135 14.40 -16.11 -11.56
CA PRO A 135 13.17 -15.38 -11.27
C PRO A 135 13.46 -14.11 -10.46
N ALA A 136 12.77 -13.03 -10.78
CA ALA A 136 12.96 -11.74 -10.11
C ALA A 136 11.64 -11.21 -9.54
N ILE A 137 11.72 -10.65 -8.34
CA ILE A 137 10.64 -10.01 -7.60
C ILE A 137 10.94 -8.51 -7.51
N LEU A 138 9.94 -7.68 -7.78
CA LEU A 138 9.98 -6.27 -7.42
C LEU A 138 9.31 -6.12 -6.05
N LEU A 139 10.11 -5.81 -5.02
CA LEU A 139 9.61 -5.46 -3.70
C LEU A 139 9.31 -3.95 -3.67
N PHE A 140 8.03 -3.61 -3.75
CA PHE A 140 7.56 -2.23 -3.85
C PHE A 140 7.13 -1.70 -2.48
N GLU A 141 7.71 -0.58 -2.07
CA GLU A 141 7.67 -0.06 -0.69
C GLU A 141 7.29 1.43 -0.60
N LYS A 142 6.83 2.01 -1.72
CA LYS A 142 6.36 3.41 -1.75
C LYS A 142 5.06 3.53 -0.96
N MET A 143 4.95 4.53 -0.10
CA MET A 143 3.72 4.85 0.63
C MET A 143 3.41 6.34 0.52
N THR A 144 2.13 6.68 0.38
CA THR A 144 1.64 8.06 0.51
C THR A 144 0.75 8.24 1.73
N GLY A 145 0.19 7.14 2.24
CA GLY A 145 -0.64 7.04 3.44
C GLY A 145 0.16 6.82 4.71
N PHE A 146 -0.24 5.86 5.54
CA PHE A 146 0.47 5.48 6.76
C PHE A 146 1.75 4.69 6.44
N ARG A 147 2.78 4.81 7.28
CA ARG A 147 3.98 3.96 7.20
C ARG A 147 4.34 3.43 8.57
N ASP A 148 4.03 2.16 8.80
CA ASP A 148 4.54 1.44 9.96
C ASP A 148 5.96 0.93 9.66
N THR A 149 6.96 1.73 10.03
CA THR A 149 8.36 1.43 9.73
C THR A 149 8.82 0.06 10.26
N PRO A 150 8.52 -0.33 11.51
CA PRO A 150 8.82 -1.67 12.03
C PRO A 150 8.32 -2.82 11.15
N SER A 151 7.04 -2.88 10.79
CA SER A 151 6.51 -3.96 9.92
C SER A 151 7.14 -3.94 8.54
N VAL A 152 7.29 -2.77 7.91
CA VAL A 152 7.87 -2.63 6.57
C VAL A 152 9.28 -3.20 6.52
N LEU A 153 10.11 -2.87 7.50
CA LEU A 153 11.49 -3.37 7.58
C LEU A 153 11.54 -4.88 7.85
N ALA A 154 10.68 -5.40 8.72
CA ALA A 154 10.61 -6.83 9.02
C ALA A 154 10.12 -7.65 7.81
N ALA A 155 9.11 -7.16 7.11
CA ALA A 155 8.59 -7.74 5.88
C ALA A 155 9.64 -7.72 4.75
N HIS A 156 10.37 -6.61 4.61
CA HIS A 156 11.46 -6.49 3.65
C HIS A 156 12.52 -7.57 3.90
N ALA A 157 12.99 -7.68 5.14
CA ALA A 157 13.99 -8.67 5.53
C ALA A 157 13.50 -10.09 5.23
N MET A 158 12.24 -10.41 5.58
CA MET A 158 11.65 -11.71 5.26
C MET A 158 11.64 -12.01 3.75
N VAL A 159 11.21 -11.08 2.89
CA VAL A 159 11.16 -11.30 1.44
C VAL A 159 12.56 -11.49 0.86
N VAL A 160 13.53 -10.68 1.30
CA VAL A 160 14.94 -10.81 0.89
C VAL A 160 15.51 -12.16 1.31
N ASP A 161 15.25 -12.61 2.54
CA ASP A 161 15.70 -13.91 3.04
C ASP A 161 15.08 -15.07 2.26
N LEU A 162 13.77 -15.03 2.00
CA LEU A 162 13.07 -16.04 1.21
C LEU A 162 13.63 -16.13 -0.20
N ALA A 163 13.85 -14.98 -0.85
CA ALA A 163 14.44 -14.94 -2.18
C ALA A 163 15.86 -15.51 -2.20
N LYS A 164 16.68 -15.16 -1.21
CA LYS A 164 18.04 -15.72 -1.06
C LYS A 164 17.99 -17.24 -0.91
N ALA A 165 17.12 -17.75 -0.04
CA ALA A 165 16.97 -19.19 0.19
C ALA A 165 16.53 -19.94 -1.07
N ARG A 166 15.69 -19.33 -1.91
CA ARG A 166 15.17 -19.94 -3.15
C ARG A 166 15.98 -19.62 -4.41
N GLY A 167 17.08 -18.87 -4.29
CA GLY A 167 17.88 -18.42 -5.43
C GLY A 167 17.15 -17.44 -6.36
N TRP A 168 16.09 -16.78 -5.89
CA TRP A 168 15.41 -15.70 -6.59
C TRP A 168 16.16 -14.37 -6.44
N GLN A 169 15.83 -13.42 -7.30
CA GLN A 169 16.36 -12.06 -7.24
C GLN A 169 15.30 -11.12 -6.68
N VAL A 170 15.71 -10.14 -5.87
CA VAL A 170 14.83 -9.08 -5.38
C VAL A 170 15.43 -7.74 -5.77
N VAL A 171 14.59 -6.86 -6.31
CA VAL A 171 14.87 -5.44 -6.44
C VAL A 171 13.87 -4.73 -5.55
N SER A 172 14.35 -4.00 -4.55
CA SER A 172 13.51 -3.16 -3.69
C SER A 172 13.50 -1.72 -4.18
N THR A 173 12.36 -1.04 -4.04
CA THR A 173 12.27 0.39 -4.30
C THR A 173 11.10 1.01 -3.54
N ASP A 174 11.30 2.24 -3.06
CA ASP A 174 10.26 3.13 -2.56
C ASP A 174 9.84 4.19 -3.61
N ARG A 175 10.28 4.01 -4.86
CA ARG A 175 9.96 4.87 -6.01
C ARG A 175 9.13 4.13 -7.05
N ALA A 176 8.16 4.82 -7.64
CA ALA A 176 7.20 4.21 -8.56
C ALA A 176 7.69 4.15 -10.02
N GLY A 177 8.88 4.69 -10.34
CA GLY A 177 9.40 4.71 -11.71
C GLY A 177 9.63 3.33 -12.34
N LEU A 178 9.75 2.26 -11.54
CA LEU A 178 9.82 0.88 -12.05
C LEU A 178 8.46 0.28 -12.45
N ILE A 179 7.35 0.96 -12.14
CA ILE A 179 6.00 0.53 -12.51
C ILE A 179 5.66 0.99 -13.93
N ASN A 180 6.39 0.45 -14.90
CA ASN A 180 6.20 0.69 -16.34
C ASN A 180 6.36 -0.62 -17.13
N ALA A 181 5.87 -0.67 -18.36
CA ALA A 181 5.85 -1.91 -19.16
C ALA A 181 7.25 -2.51 -19.43
N ALA A 182 8.28 -1.67 -19.58
CA ALA A 182 9.63 -2.12 -19.91
C ALA A 182 10.34 -2.77 -18.71
N ASP A 183 10.09 -2.25 -17.51
CA ASP A 183 10.64 -2.80 -16.26
C ASP A 183 9.79 -3.96 -15.72
N LEU A 184 8.45 -3.81 -15.67
CA LEU A 184 7.55 -4.83 -15.13
C LEU A 184 7.69 -6.20 -15.81
N ARG A 185 7.91 -6.24 -17.13
CA ARG A 185 8.11 -7.51 -17.88
C ARG A 185 9.34 -8.31 -17.43
N ARG A 186 10.27 -7.68 -16.67
CA ARG A 186 11.49 -8.31 -16.16
C ARG A 186 11.29 -8.98 -14.81
N PHE A 187 10.15 -8.73 -14.15
CA PHE A 187 9.78 -9.32 -12.88
C PHE A 187 8.68 -10.37 -13.08
N ARG A 188 8.74 -11.44 -12.29
CA ARG A 188 7.69 -12.47 -12.24
C ARG A 188 6.58 -12.08 -11.28
N ALA A 189 6.91 -11.37 -10.20
CA ALA A 189 5.95 -10.85 -9.24
C ALA A 189 6.33 -9.44 -8.78
N VAL A 190 5.32 -8.65 -8.42
CA VAL A 190 5.45 -7.42 -7.65
C VAL A 190 4.83 -7.66 -6.29
N VAL A 191 5.61 -7.45 -5.23
CA VAL A 191 5.16 -7.48 -3.83
C VAL A 191 4.86 -6.07 -3.40
N TRP A 192 3.63 -5.81 -2.94
CA TRP A 192 3.29 -4.59 -2.24
C TRP A 192 3.54 -4.82 -0.75
N ASN A 193 4.63 -4.24 -0.25
CA ASN A 193 5.04 -4.37 1.14
C ASN A 193 4.28 -3.37 2.01
N ASN A 194 3.17 -3.81 2.63
CA ASN A 194 2.40 -3.00 3.57
C ASN A 194 1.92 -1.66 3.00
N ILE A 195 1.71 -1.57 1.68
CA ILE A 195 1.51 -0.30 0.99
C ILE A 195 0.23 0.39 1.46
N SER A 196 0.36 1.59 2.00
CA SER A 196 -0.76 2.47 2.31
C SER A 196 -0.70 3.74 1.45
N GLY A 197 -1.87 4.15 0.98
CA GLY A 197 -2.10 5.29 0.13
C GLY A 197 -2.11 4.98 -1.36
N ASP A 198 -2.56 5.97 -2.11
CA ASP A 198 -2.49 5.97 -3.56
C ASP A 198 -1.09 6.37 -4.03
N VAL A 199 -0.38 5.41 -4.61
CA VAL A 199 1.08 5.49 -4.82
C VAL A 199 1.50 5.54 -6.28
N LEU A 200 0.56 5.34 -7.22
CA LEU A 200 0.84 5.26 -8.66
C LEU A 200 0.18 6.39 -9.45
N THR A 201 0.92 6.97 -10.39
CA THR A 201 0.37 7.87 -11.42
C THR A 201 -0.61 7.13 -12.32
N LEU A 202 -1.40 7.86 -13.11
CA LEU A 202 -2.35 7.24 -14.05
C LEU A 202 -1.64 6.37 -15.09
N THR A 203 -0.46 6.78 -15.57
CA THR A 203 0.34 5.97 -16.50
C THR A 203 0.85 4.70 -15.84
N GLN A 204 1.35 4.78 -14.60
CA GLN A 204 1.80 3.62 -13.84
C GLN A 204 0.65 2.66 -13.51
N ARG A 205 -0.54 3.18 -13.14
CA ARG A 205 -1.74 2.37 -12.93
C ARG A 205 -2.13 1.56 -14.17
N ARG A 206 -2.09 2.19 -15.36
CA ARG A 206 -2.37 1.49 -16.63
C ARG A 206 -1.34 0.40 -16.91
N ALA A 207 -0.05 0.69 -16.72
CA ALA A 207 1.02 -0.27 -16.93
C ALA A 207 0.91 -1.46 -15.96
N PHE A 208 0.70 -1.19 -14.68
CA PHE A 208 0.54 -2.21 -13.65
C PHE A 208 -0.68 -3.09 -13.89
N ARG A 209 -1.85 -2.49 -14.12
CA ARG A 209 -3.08 -3.21 -14.45
C ARG A 209 -2.87 -4.12 -15.65
N SER A 210 -2.36 -3.58 -16.76
CA SER A 210 -2.13 -4.35 -17.97
C SER A 210 -1.15 -5.50 -17.72
N TRP A 211 -0.08 -5.27 -16.96
CA TRP A 211 0.90 -6.31 -16.64
C TRP A 211 0.28 -7.45 -15.81
N VAL A 212 -0.49 -7.13 -14.76
CA VAL A 212 -1.20 -8.14 -13.96
C VAL A 212 -2.19 -8.90 -14.84
N GLU A 213 -3.08 -8.21 -15.56
CA GLU A 213 -4.10 -8.83 -16.41
C GLU A 213 -3.50 -9.73 -17.52
N ASN A 214 -2.24 -9.49 -17.90
CA ASN A 214 -1.51 -10.27 -18.90
C ASN A 214 -0.53 -11.32 -18.35
N GLY A 215 -0.58 -11.65 -17.06
CA GLY A 215 0.19 -12.77 -16.50
C GLY A 215 1.15 -12.43 -15.37
N GLY A 216 1.25 -11.16 -15.00
CA GLY A 216 2.05 -10.72 -13.85
C GLY A 216 1.53 -11.28 -12.52
N GLY A 217 2.46 -11.60 -11.61
CA GLY A 217 2.15 -12.02 -10.26
C GLY A 217 2.04 -10.83 -9.29
N TYR A 218 1.02 -10.80 -8.45
CA TYR A 218 0.87 -9.80 -7.40
C TYR A 218 0.79 -10.46 -6.03
N VAL A 219 1.57 -9.95 -5.07
CA VAL A 219 1.43 -10.30 -3.65
C VAL A 219 1.22 -9.02 -2.84
N GLY A 220 0.06 -8.87 -2.21
CA GLY A 220 -0.21 -7.78 -1.28
C GLY A 220 -0.05 -8.24 0.17
N MET A 221 0.64 -7.45 0.99
CA MET A 221 0.77 -7.71 2.43
C MET A 221 0.09 -6.62 3.24
N HIS A 222 -0.71 -7.05 4.21
CA HIS A 222 -1.35 -6.28 5.29
C HIS A 222 -1.84 -4.91 4.83
N GLY A 223 -1.06 -3.84 5.08
CA GLY A 223 -1.42 -2.45 4.74
C GLY A 223 -1.88 -2.23 3.30
N SER A 224 -1.47 -3.11 2.38
CA SER A 224 -1.90 -3.13 0.96
C SER A 224 -3.41 -3.21 0.75
N SER A 225 -4.22 -3.54 1.77
CA SER A 225 -5.67 -3.31 1.70
C SER A 225 -6.25 -2.77 3.01
N GLY A 226 -5.43 -2.08 3.79
CA GLY A 226 -5.76 -1.53 5.11
C GLY A 226 -6.16 -0.06 5.15
N ASP A 227 -6.27 0.60 3.99
CA ASP A 227 -6.65 2.01 3.95
C ASP A 227 -8.17 2.19 4.14
N PRO A 228 -8.61 3.16 4.97
CA PRO A 228 -10.03 3.49 5.13
C PRO A 228 -10.72 3.85 3.81
N VAL A 229 -9.98 4.46 2.87
CA VAL A 229 -10.49 4.86 1.56
C VAL A 229 -9.48 4.51 0.47
N SER A 230 -9.99 3.97 -0.64
CA SER A 230 -9.23 3.75 -1.86
C SER A 230 -9.74 4.63 -3.00
N PHE A 231 -8.81 5.30 -3.69
CA PHE A 231 -9.07 6.12 -4.88
C PHE A 231 -8.77 5.39 -6.19
N TRP A 232 -8.74 4.05 -6.15
CA TRP A 232 -8.53 3.21 -7.32
C TRP A 232 -9.46 1.97 -7.29
N PRO A 233 -10.69 2.08 -7.81
CA PRO A 233 -11.68 0.99 -7.75
C PRO A 233 -11.18 -0.33 -8.34
N TRP A 234 -10.44 -0.31 -9.47
CA TRP A 234 -9.86 -1.54 -10.01
C TRP A 234 -8.93 -2.25 -9.00
N TYR A 235 -8.16 -1.49 -8.21
CA TYR A 235 -7.29 -2.09 -7.20
C TYR A 235 -8.10 -2.73 -6.06
N ALA A 236 -8.99 -1.96 -5.44
CA ALA A 236 -9.77 -2.44 -4.30
C ALA A 236 -10.77 -3.56 -4.69
N ASP A 237 -11.51 -3.35 -5.78
CA ASP A 237 -12.64 -4.20 -6.15
C ASP A 237 -12.25 -5.32 -7.12
N THR A 238 -11.33 -5.05 -8.05
CA THR A 238 -10.95 -6.02 -9.11
C THR A 238 -9.67 -6.78 -8.80
N LEU A 239 -8.66 -6.18 -8.19
CA LEU A 239 -7.41 -6.87 -7.83
C LEU A 239 -7.57 -7.54 -6.47
N ILE A 240 -7.72 -6.76 -5.40
CA ILE A 240 -7.85 -7.26 -4.02
C ILE A 240 -9.19 -8.00 -3.85
N GLY A 241 -10.31 -7.41 -4.30
CA GLY A 241 -11.64 -7.97 -4.12
C GLY A 241 -12.20 -7.79 -2.71
N ALA A 242 -11.66 -6.82 -1.95
CA ALA A 242 -12.09 -6.49 -0.60
C ALA A 242 -11.82 -5.02 -0.32
N ARG A 243 -12.66 -4.40 0.53
CA ARG A 243 -12.45 -3.04 1.04
C ARG A 243 -12.33 -3.09 2.55
N PHE A 244 -11.31 -2.44 3.08
CA PHE A 244 -11.09 -2.33 4.52
C PHE A 244 -12.33 -1.79 5.24
N ALA A 245 -12.68 -2.40 6.36
CA ALA A 245 -13.68 -1.87 7.28
C ALA A 245 -13.04 -1.28 8.53
N GLY A 246 -11.97 -1.89 9.03
CA GLY A 246 -11.33 -1.48 10.26
C GLY A 246 -10.52 -2.59 10.90
N HIS A 247 -9.96 -2.30 12.06
CA HIS A 247 -9.33 -3.25 12.96
C HIS A 247 -9.72 -2.92 14.41
N PRO A 248 -9.61 -3.86 15.35
CA PRO A 248 -9.83 -3.57 16.77
C PRO A 248 -8.98 -2.38 17.23
N MET A 249 -9.54 -1.52 18.09
CA MET A 249 -8.83 -0.31 18.55
C MET A 249 -8.23 -0.48 19.96
N ASN A 250 -8.95 -1.16 20.86
CA ASN A 250 -8.52 -1.30 22.25
C ASN A 250 -8.96 -2.65 22.84
N PRO A 251 -8.03 -3.61 23.04
CA PRO A 251 -6.65 -3.60 22.55
C PRO A 251 -6.59 -3.74 21.01
N GLN A 252 -5.66 -3.01 20.38
CA GLN A 252 -5.43 -3.06 18.93
C GLN A 252 -4.86 -4.42 18.49
N PHE A 253 -3.84 -4.89 19.21
CA PHE A 253 -3.20 -6.17 18.95
C PHE A 253 -3.81 -7.25 19.84
N GLN A 254 -4.29 -8.32 19.23
CA GLN A 254 -4.93 -9.42 19.94
C GLN A 254 -4.40 -10.75 19.46
N GLN A 255 -4.26 -11.70 20.38
CA GLN A 255 -4.06 -13.07 19.99
C GLN A 255 -5.34 -13.58 19.34
N ALA A 256 -5.24 -14.21 18.17
CA ALA A 256 -6.33 -14.91 17.53
C ALA A 256 -5.82 -16.23 16.95
N ARG A 257 -6.73 -17.18 16.77
CA ARG A 257 -6.50 -18.43 16.07
C ARG A 257 -6.77 -18.22 14.58
N VAL A 258 -5.73 -18.44 13.78
CA VAL A 258 -5.77 -18.46 12.32
C VAL A 258 -6.06 -19.88 11.87
N LEU A 259 -7.10 -20.04 11.04
CA LEU A 259 -7.55 -21.30 10.47
C LEU A 259 -7.08 -21.41 9.02
N VAL A 260 -6.59 -22.59 8.62
CA VAL A 260 -6.39 -22.91 7.20
C VAL A 260 -7.72 -23.38 6.62
N ASP A 261 -8.39 -22.48 5.90
CA ASP A 261 -9.71 -22.69 5.29
C ASP A 261 -9.64 -23.68 4.12
N ASN A 262 -8.56 -23.63 3.34
CA ASN A 262 -8.35 -24.50 2.18
C ASN A 262 -6.94 -25.09 2.15
N PRO A 263 -6.72 -26.27 2.76
CA PRO A 263 -5.40 -26.92 2.79
C PRO A 263 -4.93 -27.41 1.41
N ARG A 264 -5.81 -27.46 0.40
CA ARG A 264 -5.46 -27.79 -0.99
C ARG A 264 -4.93 -26.59 -1.77
N SER A 265 -5.04 -25.37 -1.23
CA SER A 265 -4.48 -24.18 -1.87
C SER A 265 -2.96 -24.31 -1.95
N PRO A 266 -2.32 -23.98 -3.10
CA PRO A 266 -0.86 -23.89 -3.19
C PRO A 266 -0.26 -22.95 -2.14
N MET A 267 -0.98 -21.88 -1.77
CA MET A 267 -0.56 -20.92 -0.74
C MET A 267 -0.54 -21.55 0.67
N ALA A 268 -1.35 -22.58 0.92
CA ALA A 268 -1.44 -23.27 2.21
C ALA A 268 -0.49 -24.48 2.35
N LYS A 269 0.31 -24.79 1.33
CA LYS A 269 1.15 -26.00 1.33
C LYS A 269 2.10 -26.05 2.53
N GLY A 270 1.98 -27.10 3.34
CA GLY A 270 2.82 -27.33 4.50
C GLY A 270 2.46 -26.51 5.74
N LEU A 271 1.35 -25.77 5.72
CA LEU A 271 0.81 -25.12 6.92
C LEU A 271 0.06 -26.14 7.80
N PRO A 272 0.07 -25.96 9.14
CA PRO A 272 -0.81 -26.73 10.02
C PRO A 272 -2.28 -26.38 9.78
N ALA A 273 -3.22 -27.17 10.29
CA ALA A 273 -4.66 -26.87 10.16
C ALA A 273 -5.05 -25.52 10.80
N SER A 274 -4.33 -25.11 11.85
CA SER A 274 -4.48 -23.79 12.48
C SER A 274 -3.24 -23.46 13.31
N TRP A 275 -3.05 -22.18 13.62
CA TRP A 275 -2.08 -21.71 14.62
C TRP A 275 -2.61 -20.44 15.30
N SER A 276 -2.04 -20.08 16.45
CA SER A 276 -2.36 -18.84 17.14
C SER A 276 -1.22 -17.84 16.99
N MET A 277 -1.55 -16.58 16.76
CA MET A 277 -0.59 -15.50 16.71
C MET A 277 -1.23 -14.19 17.19
N THR A 278 -0.41 -13.20 17.52
CA THR A 278 -0.88 -11.86 17.89
C THR A 278 -0.57 -10.90 16.76
N ASP A 279 -1.58 -10.19 16.29
CA ASP A 279 -1.44 -9.15 15.26
C ASP A 279 -2.61 -8.16 15.35
N GLU A 280 -2.64 -7.19 14.44
CA GLU A 280 -3.81 -6.35 14.15
C GLU A 280 -4.70 -7.03 13.10
N TRP A 281 -5.95 -7.31 13.47
CA TRP A 281 -6.87 -8.09 12.63
C TRP A 281 -7.78 -7.20 11.80
N TYR A 282 -7.60 -7.23 10.47
CA TYR A 282 -8.44 -6.48 9.54
C TYR A 282 -9.79 -7.14 9.34
N SER A 283 -10.85 -6.35 9.46
CA SER A 283 -12.16 -6.69 8.93
C SER A 283 -12.38 -5.97 7.61
N PHE A 284 -13.21 -6.56 6.74
CA PHE A 284 -13.58 -6.02 5.44
C PHE A 284 -15.07 -5.70 5.41
N VAL A 285 -15.46 -4.74 4.55
CA VAL A 285 -16.86 -4.28 4.40
C VAL A 285 -17.79 -5.45 4.06
N ALA A 286 -17.29 -6.41 3.29
CA ALA A 286 -17.94 -7.67 3.00
C ALA A 286 -16.88 -8.77 2.92
N SER A 287 -17.26 -10.02 3.18
CA SER A 287 -16.36 -11.15 3.01
C SER A 287 -15.88 -11.25 1.56
N PRO A 288 -14.56 -11.30 1.29
CA PRO A 288 -14.04 -11.48 -0.06
C PRO A 288 -14.43 -12.82 -0.67
N ARG A 289 -14.89 -13.80 0.14
CA ARG A 289 -15.41 -15.09 -0.33
C ARG A 289 -16.61 -14.92 -1.27
N ALA A 290 -17.41 -13.87 -1.08
CA ALA A 290 -18.56 -13.57 -1.94
C ALA A 290 -18.16 -13.03 -3.33
N VAL A 291 -16.90 -12.64 -3.52
CA VAL A 291 -16.41 -12.15 -4.81
C VAL A 291 -16.07 -13.33 -5.72
N PRO A 292 -16.64 -13.40 -6.94
CA PRO A 292 -16.35 -14.49 -7.87
C PRO A 292 -14.85 -14.66 -8.16
N GLY A 293 -14.40 -15.91 -8.16
CA GLY A 293 -13.00 -16.27 -8.38
C GLY A 293 -12.08 -16.07 -7.17
N THR A 294 -12.63 -15.73 -6.00
CA THR A 294 -11.88 -15.73 -4.73
C THR A 294 -11.76 -17.13 -4.16
N HIS A 295 -10.52 -17.52 -3.85
CA HIS A 295 -10.21 -18.73 -3.11
C HIS A 295 -9.61 -18.34 -1.75
N VAL A 296 -10.42 -18.43 -0.70
CA VAL A 296 -9.96 -18.19 0.67
C VAL A 296 -8.96 -19.27 1.06
N VAL A 297 -7.88 -18.84 1.70
CA VAL A 297 -6.77 -19.68 2.15
C VAL A 297 -6.73 -19.72 3.68
N LEU A 298 -6.86 -18.55 4.30
CA LEU A 298 -6.88 -18.39 5.75
C LEU A 298 -8.10 -17.59 6.19
N ALA A 299 -8.64 -17.95 7.35
CA ALA A 299 -9.68 -17.21 8.04
C ALA A 299 -9.35 -17.05 9.54
N LEU A 300 -9.92 -16.05 10.19
CA LEU A 300 -9.86 -15.90 11.64
C LEU A 300 -11.00 -16.63 12.32
N ASP A 301 -10.69 -17.25 13.45
CA ASP A 301 -11.69 -17.74 14.41
C ASP A 301 -12.12 -16.58 15.33
N GLU A 302 -13.26 -15.95 15.04
CA GLU A 302 -13.80 -14.85 15.84
C GLU A 302 -14.17 -15.24 17.28
N ALA A 303 -14.23 -16.54 17.63
CA ALA A 303 -14.41 -16.96 19.02
C ALA A 303 -13.12 -16.86 19.84
N SER A 304 -11.96 -16.68 19.19
CA SER A 304 -10.65 -16.65 19.84
C SER A 304 -10.13 -15.24 20.17
N TYR A 305 -10.83 -14.20 19.71
CA TYR A 305 -10.48 -12.79 19.97
C TYR A 305 -11.75 -11.92 19.96
N ALA A 306 -11.62 -10.62 20.24
CA ALA A 306 -12.73 -9.68 20.22
C ALA A 306 -12.60 -8.69 19.04
N PRO A 307 -13.34 -8.88 17.93
CA PRO A 307 -13.36 -7.91 16.82
C PRO A 307 -13.75 -6.50 17.29
N GLY A 308 -14.76 -6.42 18.17
CA GLY A 308 -15.22 -5.16 18.75
C GLY A 308 -15.71 -4.18 17.70
N THR A 309 -15.52 -2.89 17.98
CA THR A 309 -15.83 -1.79 17.07
C THR A 309 -14.57 -1.02 16.69
N GLY A 310 -14.49 -0.59 15.43
CA GLY A 310 -13.44 0.31 14.95
C GLY A 310 -13.99 1.13 13.79
N PHE A 311 -13.45 2.33 13.58
CA PHE A 311 -13.86 3.22 12.48
C PHE A 311 -15.40 3.45 12.40
N GLY A 312 -16.06 3.49 13.55
CA GLY A 312 -17.51 3.74 13.66
C GLY A 312 -18.41 2.56 13.27
N ARG A 313 -17.89 1.32 13.25
CA ARG A 313 -18.67 0.12 12.88
C ARG A 313 -18.31 -1.09 13.74
N ASP A 314 -19.24 -2.05 13.79
CA ASP A 314 -18.97 -3.42 14.26
C ASP A 314 -18.03 -4.10 13.26
N LEU A 315 -16.97 -4.73 13.77
CA LEU A 315 -15.94 -5.39 12.98
C LEU A 315 -16.16 -6.90 12.85
N ARG A 316 -17.18 -7.45 13.49
CA ARG A 316 -17.55 -8.86 13.33
C ARG A 316 -18.04 -9.13 11.91
N MET A 317 -17.45 -10.14 11.26
CA MET A 317 -17.77 -10.59 9.91
C MET A 317 -18.52 -11.93 9.89
N GLY A 318 -18.37 -12.78 10.91
CA GLY A 318 -18.84 -14.17 10.93
C GLY A 318 -18.00 -15.07 10.02
N ASP A 319 -17.98 -14.81 8.71
CA ASP A 319 -16.97 -15.35 7.79
C ASP A 319 -15.84 -14.32 7.68
N HIS A 320 -14.70 -14.60 8.31
CA HIS A 320 -13.57 -13.66 8.42
C HIS A 320 -12.31 -14.10 7.66
N PRO A 321 -12.32 -14.11 6.30
CA PRO A 321 -11.11 -14.36 5.52
C PRO A 321 -10.01 -13.31 5.78
N ILE A 322 -8.78 -13.77 5.96
CA ILE A 322 -7.60 -12.91 6.10
C ILE A 322 -6.50 -13.20 5.09
N ALA A 323 -6.58 -14.30 4.33
CA ALA A 323 -5.72 -14.49 3.17
C ALA A 323 -6.46 -15.23 2.06
N TRP A 324 -6.25 -14.82 0.82
CA TRP A 324 -6.92 -15.39 -0.34
C TRP A 324 -6.11 -15.21 -1.62
N THR A 325 -6.48 -15.99 -2.63
CA THR A 325 -5.93 -15.90 -3.98
C THR A 325 -7.02 -15.67 -5.01
N ARG A 326 -6.66 -15.01 -6.12
CA ARG A 326 -7.54 -14.74 -7.27
C ARG A 326 -6.77 -14.81 -8.58
N ALA A 327 -7.44 -15.22 -9.64
CA ALA A 327 -6.98 -14.97 -11.00
C ALA A 327 -7.47 -13.59 -11.45
N VAL A 328 -6.59 -12.79 -12.04
CA VAL A 328 -6.93 -11.47 -12.59
C VAL A 328 -6.47 -11.43 -14.04
N GLY A 329 -7.40 -11.62 -14.98
CA GLY A 329 -7.05 -11.95 -16.35
C GLY A 329 -6.22 -13.25 -16.40
N LYS A 330 -5.00 -13.16 -16.94
CA LYS A 330 -4.02 -14.26 -16.95
C LYS A 330 -3.07 -14.25 -15.74
N GLY A 331 -3.13 -13.20 -14.92
CA GLY A 331 -2.28 -13.01 -13.75
C GLY A 331 -2.80 -13.72 -12.50
N ARG A 332 -1.95 -13.72 -11.49
CA ARG A 332 -2.21 -14.35 -10.18
C ARG A 332 -2.02 -13.34 -9.07
N MET A 333 -3.06 -13.18 -8.25
CA MET A 333 -3.12 -12.27 -7.12
C MET A 333 -3.18 -13.10 -5.84
N ALA A 334 -2.26 -12.87 -4.91
CA ALA A 334 -2.34 -13.37 -3.55
C ALA A 334 -2.34 -12.20 -2.57
N TYR A 335 -3.11 -12.31 -1.49
CA TYR A 335 -3.15 -11.31 -0.43
C TYR A 335 -3.15 -11.99 0.94
N SER A 336 -2.47 -11.37 1.90
CA SER A 336 -2.52 -11.73 3.32
C SER A 336 -2.67 -10.47 4.16
N ALA A 337 -3.63 -10.46 5.08
CA ALA A 337 -3.87 -9.38 6.03
C ALA A 337 -2.98 -9.43 7.27
N ILE A 338 -2.16 -10.47 7.43
CA ILE A 338 -1.17 -10.58 8.51
C ILE A 338 0.00 -9.64 8.20
N GLY A 339 0.38 -8.77 9.14
CA GLY A 339 1.57 -7.94 8.93
C GLY A 339 1.79 -6.68 9.78
N HIS A 340 0.95 -6.31 10.75
CA HIS A 340 1.23 -5.07 11.51
C HIS A 340 2.40 -5.28 12.46
N ARG A 341 2.39 -6.39 13.18
CA ARG A 341 3.42 -6.67 14.18
C ARG A 341 4.70 -7.18 13.50
N PRO A 342 5.88 -6.59 13.72
CA PRO A 342 7.12 -7.04 13.06
C PRO A 342 7.44 -8.52 13.36
N GLU A 343 7.03 -9.04 14.52
CA GLU A 343 7.27 -10.42 14.92
C GLU A 343 6.57 -11.44 14.00
N VAL A 344 5.48 -11.06 13.34
CA VAL A 344 4.74 -11.97 12.44
C VAL A 344 5.55 -12.34 11.21
N TYR A 345 6.57 -11.56 10.85
CA TYR A 345 7.47 -11.86 9.72
C TYR A 345 8.59 -12.84 10.08
N ALA A 346 8.77 -13.13 11.38
CA ALA A 346 9.61 -14.21 11.87
C ALA A 346 8.82 -15.51 12.10
N ASP A 347 7.49 -15.44 12.19
CA ASP A 347 6.64 -16.63 12.38
C ASP A 347 6.79 -17.63 11.22
N PRO A 348 7.08 -18.91 11.50
CA PRO A 348 7.36 -19.89 10.45
C PRO A 348 6.15 -20.18 9.54
N ASN A 349 4.92 -20.07 10.06
CA ASN A 349 3.71 -20.29 9.28
C ASN A 349 3.47 -19.12 8.33
N ASN A 350 3.61 -17.88 8.82
CA ASN A 350 3.45 -16.70 7.96
C ASN A 350 4.57 -16.63 6.90
N ARG A 351 5.82 -16.94 7.26
CA ARG A 351 6.93 -17.03 6.29
C ARG A 351 6.62 -18.05 5.20
N ARG A 352 6.16 -19.25 5.57
CA ARG A 352 5.75 -20.29 4.61
C ARG A 352 4.59 -19.84 3.73
N LEU A 353 3.59 -19.16 4.29
CA LEU A 353 2.44 -18.61 3.56
C LEU A 353 2.90 -17.64 2.46
N ILE A 354 3.75 -16.67 2.79
CA ILE A 354 4.23 -15.67 1.83
C ILE A 354 5.16 -16.28 0.79
N GLU A 355 6.02 -17.21 1.19
CA GLU A 355 6.86 -17.97 0.27
C GLU A 355 6.02 -18.75 -0.76
N ASN A 356 4.98 -19.46 -0.30
CA ASN A 356 4.07 -20.18 -1.18
C ASN A 356 3.29 -19.23 -2.09
N ALA A 357 2.87 -18.07 -1.58
CA ALA A 357 2.21 -17.03 -2.39
C ALA A 357 3.14 -16.52 -3.49
N LEU A 358 4.41 -16.25 -3.18
CA LEU A 358 5.43 -15.85 -4.15
C LEU A 358 5.63 -16.95 -5.21
N ALA A 359 5.85 -18.20 -4.80
CA ALA A 359 6.04 -19.31 -5.73
C ALA A 359 4.83 -19.50 -6.66
N TRP A 360 3.61 -19.43 -6.11
CA TRP A 360 2.37 -19.58 -6.87
C TRP A 360 2.14 -18.42 -7.84
N THR A 361 2.36 -17.16 -7.41
CA THR A 361 2.13 -15.97 -8.24
C THR A 361 3.16 -15.81 -9.35
N MET A 362 4.42 -16.20 -9.13
CA MET A 362 5.47 -16.13 -10.13
C MET A 362 5.34 -17.15 -11.28
N GLN A 363 4.45 -18.14 -11.12
CA GLN A 363 4.21 -19.20 -12.11
C GLN A 363 5.52 -19.90 -12.52
N LEU A 364 6.34 -20.21 -11.51
CA LEU A 364 7.64 -20.85 -11.70
C LEU A 364 7.46 -22.21 -12.39
N LYS A 365 8.35 -22.51 -13.34
CA LYS A 365 8.43 -23.84 -13.94
C LYS A 365 9.12 -24.82 -12.98
N ASP A 366 8.95 -26.12 -13.23
CA ASP A 366 9.68 -27.16 -12.50
C ASP A 366 11.20 -26.90 -12.58
N GLY A 367 11.87 -26.89 -11.43
CA GLY A 367 13.28 -26.51 -11.28
C GLY A 367 13.55 -25.03 -10.92
N GLU A 368 12.63 -24.10 -11.23
CA GLU A 368 12.69 -22.71 -10.72
C GLU A 368 12.10 -22.60 -9.29
N ALA A 369 11.17 -23.50 -8.96
CA ALA A 369 10.49 -23.58 -7.67
C ALA A 369 11.24 -24.39 -6.60
N ALA A 370 12.19 -25.22 -7.00
CA ALA A 370 12.93 -26.14 -6.14
C ALA A 370 14.42 -25.78 -6.17
N ASN A 371 14.79 -24.81 -5.33
CA ASN A 371 16.14 -24.69 -4.79
C ASN A 371 16.01 -24.42 -3.29
#